data_AF-A0A2S6AE60-F1
#
_entry.id   AF-A0A2S6AE60-F1
#
_cell.length_a   1.000
_cell.length_b   1.000
_cell.length_c   1.000
_cell.angle_alpha   90.00
_cell.angle_beta   90.00
_cell.angle_gamma   90.00
#
_symmetry.space_group_name_H-M   'P 1'
#
loop_
_entity.id
_entity.type
_entity.pdbx_description
1 polymer ?
#
loop_
_entity_poly.entity_id
_entity_poly.type
_entity_poly.pdbx_seq_one_letter_code
_entity_poly.pdbx_strand_id
1 'polypeptide(L)' 'MNLARRTSGRIAIGTSHRPRGWVGQVSNAVGGAGGLRVFDLDTFPKLFAEYGLVDIEQEVHGLLQDVSARAADAA' A
#
# COMPACT_ATOMS: atom_id res chain seq x y z
N MET A 1 -7.67 33.31 -5.24
CA MET A 1 -8.00 32.03 -4.59
C MET A 1 -6.79 31.13 -4.74
N ASN A 2 -6.13 30.72 -3.65
CA ASN A 2 -5.16 29.63 -3.67
C ASN A 2 -5.18 28.96 -2.30
N LEU A 3 -5.73 27.75 -2.24
CA LEU A 3 -5.72 26.93 -1.04
C LEU A 3 -4.38 26.19 -0.99
N ALA A 4 -3.42 26.72 -0.24
CA ALA A 4 -2.29 25.91 0.18
C ALA A 4 -2.80 24.89 1.21
N ARG A 5 -2.93 23.62 0.81
CA ARG A 5 -2.84 22.51 1.76
C ARG A 5 -1.56 21.76 1.48
N ARG A 6 -0.50 22.18 2.16
CA ARG A 6 0.66 21.32 2.38
C ARG A 6 0.30 20.40 3.54
N THR A 7 -0.37 19.29 3.25
CA THR A 7 -0.51 18.21 4.25
C THR A 7 0.86 17.56 4.37
N SER A 8 1.68 18.00 5.32
CA SER A 8 2.83 17.25 5.84
C SER A 8 2.40 16.00 6.63
N GLY A 9 1.21 15.48 6.34
CA GLY A 9 0.62 14.33 6.99
C GLY A 9 1.17 13.05 6.37
N ARG A 10 1.36 12.03 7.22
CA ARG A 10 1.63 10.68 6.76
C ARG A 10 0.33 10.06 6.25
N ILE A 11 0.37 9.45 5.08
CA ILE A 11 -0.72 8.62 4.54
C ILE A 11 -0.40 7.18 4.92
N ALA A 12 -1.37 6.45 5.45
CA ALA A 12 -1.26 5.03 5.78
C ALA A 12 -2.44 4.27 5.17
N ILE A 13 -2.17 3.12 4.58
CA ILE A 13 -3.17 2.25 3.96
C ILE A 13 -2.91 0.81 4.40
N GLY A 14 -3.92 0.22 5.04
CA GLY A 14 -3.98 -1.21 5.31
C GLY A 14 -4.69 -1.97 4.19
N THR A 15 -4.05 -3.00 3.64
CA THR A 15 -4.67 -3.89 2.65
C THR A 15 -4.35 -5.35 2.96
N SER A 16 -5.11 -6.27 2.38
CA SER A 16 -4.67 -7.66 2.31
C SER A 16 -3.59 -7.83 1.25
N HIS A 17 -2.60 -8.68 1.49
CA HIS A 17 -1.50 -8.98 0.58
C HIS A 17 -1.32 -10.47 0.34
N ARG A 18 -0.63 -10.81 -0.75
CA ARG A 18 -0.28 -12.19 -1.09
C ARG A 18 1.02 -12.63 -0.43
N PRO A 19 1.05 -13.66 0.44
CA PRO A 19 2.30 -14.27 0.89
C PRO A 19 2.96 -15.04 -0.26
N ARG A 20 4.31 -15.02 -0.33
CA ARG A 20 5.07 -15.81 -1.31
C ARG A 20 4.88 -17.31 -1.05
N GLY A 21 4.32 -18.05 -2.01
CA GLY A 21 4.14 -19.51 -1.96
C GLY A 21 2.80 -20.00 -2.53
N TRP A 22 2.59 -21.32 -2.57
CA TRP A 22 1.36 -21.96 -3.09
C TRP A 22 0.08 -21.53 -2.35
N VAL A 23 0.17 -21.16 -1.07
CA VAL A 23 -0.98 -20.65 -0.28
C VAL A 23 -1.54 -19.35 -0.88
N GLY A 24 -0.66 -18.47 -1.40
CA GLY A 24 -1.08 -17.23 -2.06
C GLY A 24 -1.79 -17.43 -3.41
N GLN A 25 -1.62 -18.57 -4.08
CA GLN A 25 -2.42 -18.90 -5.28
C GLN A 25 -3.85 -19.28 -4.90
N VAL A 26 -4.03 -20.05 -3.83
CA VAL A 26 -5.35 -20.54 -3.37
C VAL A 26 -6.20 -19.40 -2.79
N SER A 27 -5.59 -18.48 -2.02
CA SER A 27 -6.29 -17.31 -1.48
C SER A 27 -6.86 -16.38 -2.58
N ASN A 28 -6.24 -16.35 -3.76
CA ASN A 28 -6.70 -15.53 -4.89
C ASN A 28 -8.00 -16.05 -5.50
N ALA A 29 -8.16 -17.38 -5.59
CA ALA A 29 -9.35 -17.99 -6.16
C ALA A 29 -10.59 -17.76 -5.27
N VAL A 30 -10.41 -17.78 -3.94
CA VAL A 30 -11.49 -17.57 -2.97
C VAL A 30 -11.75 -16.08 -2.73
N GLY A 31 -10.70 -15.25 -2.66
CA GLY A 31 -10.83 -13.79 -2.46
C GLY A 31 -11.41 -13.06 -3.68
N GLY A 32 -11.01 -13.44 -4.89
CA GLY A 32 -11.52 -12.86 -6.13
C GLY A 32 -13.00 -13.17 -6.37
N ALA A 33 -13.48 -14.34 -5.95
CA ALA A 33 -14.90 -14.70 -6.00
C ALA A 33 -15.77 -13.91 -5.01
N GLY A 34 -15.18 -13.38 -3.93
CA GLY A 34 -15.85 -12.55 -2.91
C GLY A 34 -15.69 -11.04 -3.10
N GLY A 35 -15.06 -10.58 -4.18
CA GLY A 35 -14.82 -9.16 -4.44
C GLY A 35 -13.63 -8.53 -3.70
N LEU A 36 -12.81 -9.33 -3.01
CA LEU A 36 -11.55 -8.85 -2.41
C LEU A 36 -10.46 -8.73 -3.48
N ARG A 37 -9.86 -7.53 -3.57
CA ARG A 37 -8.60 -7.34 -4.30
C ARG A 37 -7.43 -7.58 -3.36
N VAL A 38 -6.60 -8.57 -3.69
CA VAL A 38 -5.34 -8.85 -3.00
C VAL A 38 -4.21 -8.27 -3.84
N PHE A 39 -3.31 -7.53 -3.20
CA PHE A 39 -2.20 -6.87 -3.88
C PHE A 39 -0.88 -7.54 -3.54
N ASP A 40 0.07 -7.53 -4.47
CA ASP A 40 1.43 -7.95 -4.19
C ASP A 40 2.12 -6.89 -3.29
N LEU A 41 3.11 -7.34 -2.50
CA LEU A 41 3.79 -6.49 -1.51
C LEU A 41 4.49 -5.27 -2.13
N ASP A 42 4.84 -5.32 -3.41
CA ASP A 42 5.52 -4.25 -4.12
C ASP A 42 4.56 -3.24 -4.78
N THR A 43 3.26 -3.52 -4.82
CA THR A 43 2.29 -2.67 -5.54
C THR A 43 2.23 -1.25 -4.96
N PHE A 44 1.95 -1.14 -3.66
CA PHE A 44 1.79 0.16 -3.00
C PHE A 44 3.12 0.91 -2.80
N PRO A 45 4.24 0.27 -2.40
CA PRO A 45 5.53 0.94 -2.34
C PRO A 45 5.95 1.54 -3.68
N LYS A 46 5.73 0.84 -4.80
CA LYS A 46 6.03 1.37 -6.14
C LYS A 46 5.15 2.57 -6.50
N LEU A 47 3.85 2.45 -6.26
CA LEU A 47 2.91 3.56 -6.50
C LEU A 47 3.29 4.80 -5.67
N PHE A 48 3.59 4.62 -4.38
CA PHE A 48 3.96 5.72 -3.51
C PHE A 48 5.24 6.43 -4.00
N ALA A 49 6.24 5.67 -4.43
CA ALA A 49 7.47 6.23 -5.01
C ALA A 49 7.19 6.97 -6.34
N GLU A 50 6.32 6.43 -7.21
CA GLU A 50 5.93 7.06 -8.49
C GLU A 50 5.23 8.42 -8.28
N TYR A 51 4.45 8.55 -7.21
CA TYR A 51 3.78 9.81 -6.84
C TYR A 51 4.65 10.77 -6.02
N GLY A 52 5.95 10.49 -5.87
CA GLY A 52 6.87 11.37 -5.14
C GLY A 52 6.67 11.36 -3.63
N LEU A 53 6.07 10.29 -3.09
CA LEU A 53 6.04 10.05 -1.65
C LEU A 53 7.37 9.44 -1.19
N VAL A 54 7.79 9.84 0.00
CA VAL A 54 9.05 9.46 0.66
C VAL A 54 8.77 8.85 2.02
N ASP A 55 9.81 8.36 2.72
CA ASP A 55 9.70 7.65 4.01
C ASP A 55 8.67 6.50 3.97
N ILE A 56 8.74 5.70 2.90
CA ILE A 56 7.84 4.56 2.70
C ILE A 56 8.22 3.47 3.70
N GLU A 57 7.32 3.17 4.63
CA GLU A 57 7.44 2.02 5.53
C GLU A 57 6.33 1.02 5.21
N GLN A 58 6.66 -0.26 5.33
CA GLN A 58 5.73 -1.35 5.12
C GLN A 58 5.86 -2.35 6.26
N GLU A 59 4.74 -2.70 6.86
CA GLU A 59 4.66 -3.74 7.87
C GLU A 59 3.69 -4.83 7.42
N VAL A 60 4.09 -6.09 7.61
CA VAL A 60 3.34 -7.26 7.15
C VAL A 60 2.97 -8.13 8.34
N HIS A 61 1.67 -8.33 8.52
CA HIS A 61 1.07 -9.14 9.57
C HIS A 61 0.23 -10.26 8.96
N GLY A 62 0.87 -11.41 8.68
CA GLY A 62 0.20 -12.56 8.09
C GLY A 62 -0.26 -12.30 6.66
N LEU A 63 -1.57 -12.08 6.47
CA LEU A 63 -2.17 -11.73 5.17
C LEU A 63 -2.46 -10.23 5.04
N LEU A 64 -2.19 -9.44 6.07
CA LEU A 64 -2.39 -8.01 6.08
C LEU A 64 -1.06 -7.32 5.84
N GLN A 65 -1.09 -6.24 5.06
CA GLN A 65 0.01 -5.29 4.94
C GLN A 65 -0.52 -3.91 5.32
N ASP A 66 0.29 -3.16 6.06
CA ASP A 66 0.12 -1.73 6.22
C ASP A 66 1.27 -1.02 5.51
N VAL A 67 0.97 -0.02 4.70
CA VAL A 67 1.96 0.76 3.96
C VAL A 67 1.72 2.23 4.25
N SER A 68 2.76 2.94 4.67
CA SER A 68 2.66 4.36 4.98
C SER A 68 3.81 5.18 4.42
N ALA A 69 3.53 6.43 4.04
CA ALA A 69 4.49 7.33 3.41
C ALA A 69 4.15 8.80 3.69
N ARG A 70 5.11 9.69 3.45
CA ARG A 70 4.95 11.15 3.56
C ARG A 70 5.12 11.82 2.21
N ALA A 71 4.49 12.96 2.01
CA ALA A 71 4.83 13.80 0.85
C ALA A 71 6.27 14.27 0.98
N ALA A 72 7.03 14.24 -0.12
CA ALA A 72 8.31 14.94 -0.17
C ALA A 72 8.07 16.42 0.17
N ASP A 73 8.78 16.95 1.16
CA ASP A 73 8.73 18.38 1.43
C ASP A 73 9.33 19.07 0.20
N ALA A 74 8.55 19.90 -0.49
CA ALA A 74 9.04 20.70 -1.61
C ALA A 74 10.09 21.70 -1.10
N ALA A 75 11.36 21.34 -1.26
CA ALA A 75 12.50 22.23 -0.97
C ALA A 75 12.34 23.61 -1.62
#